data_AF-A0A7Y3SU13-F1
#
_entry.id   AF-A0A7Y3SU13-F1
#
_cell.length_a   1.000
_cell.length_b   1.000
_cell.length_c   1.000
_cell.angle_alpha   90.00
_cell.angle_beta   90.00
_cell.angle_gamma   90.00
#
_symmetry.space_group_name_H-M   'P 1'
#
loop_
_entity.id
_entity.type
_entity.pdbx_description
1 polymer ?
#
loop_
_entity_poly.entity_id
_entity_poly.type
_entity_poly.pdbx_seq_one_letter_code
_entity_poly.pdbx_strand_id
1 'polypeptide(L)'
;MDLIKDNSNVVNLNIGNFSKMIGQTWNVPENVLSNYILANVSIAMIRNPEMKKDINKLYLLDKIKYYEVVKNSSCAKHIIMTQGTLEQEIEGRKALGILLIAENNYNLRNTIIKLLRKHYCVVFNAVKKHDKRELTKKYHLMDEVTMKTEARLEAAIYFYFGIYRTASEVDQGFFESIINDIKTFEFCDPMTRDITKELEVHKNELQEIKALLKRKYGKINSFKDILNSNINIIEESGGILENIFIINKLDVNHLFSDSNFLNIDEILLSYIKMGYTSLDSKVILQVLVNGIFIKSLINEYKKSKNLYFENNQETLLIKINTLKDNLNIVNQTNKDISNKLMISKKQNTKFEDTLNIHINKVNKTHNSEVVEMQNRITDLENQLLAEKRYRTELNGLREYVFKINNDYIPLAQTKSLSDYISNFNIIIIGGAKDWRRRFREKYPELRTLHGFSENFDTSVLANCDYVFFYPGFMNHATYYKAMSFIRTNQLKFGYIGKTNIDLVELEIIDELEKGHL
;
A
#
# COMPACT_ATOMS: atom_id res chain seq x y z
N MET A 1 -50.80 -13.38 5.97
CA MET A 1 -50.72 -11.92 6.22
C MET A 1 -50.57 -11.56 7.70
N ASP A 2 -50.44 -12.53 8.61
CA ASP A 2 -50.16 -12.26 10.03
C ASP A 2 -48.82 -11.49 10.19
N LEU A 3 -47.88 -11.70 9.27
CA LEU A 3 -46.63 -10.94 9.11
C LEU A 3 -46.79 -9.44 8.75
N ILE A 4 -47.91 -9.03 8.13
CA ILE A 4 -48.20 -7.62 7.80
C ILE A 4 -48.97 -6.96 8.95
N LYS A 5 -49.76 -7.73 9.71
CA LYS A 5 -50.52 -7.23 10.86
C LYS A 5 -49.68 -7.06 12.13
N ASP A 6 -48.69 -7.93 12.38
CA ASP A 6 -47.82 -7.86 13.57
C ASP A 6 -46.77 -6.74 13.52
N ASN A 7 -46.62 -6.08 12.37
CA ASN A 7 -45.70 -4.96 12.18
C ASN A 7 -46.46 -3.64 11.97
N SER A 8 -47.29 -3.27 12.95
CA SER A 8 -48.04 -2.01 12.98
C SER A 8 -47.19 -0.73 13.06
N ASN A 9 -45.87 -0.84 12.87
CA ASN A 9 -44.91 0.26 12.82
C ASN A 9 -44.25 0.47 11.44
N VAL A 10 -44.75 -0.13 10.35
CA VAL A 10 -44.13 0.06 9.02
C VAL A 10 -44.50 1.41 8.42
N VAL A 11 -43.65 2.39 8.73
CA VAL A 11 -43.48 3.61 7.95
C VAL A 11 -43.08 3.21 6.51
N ASN A 12 -43.96 3.48 5.54
CA ASN A 12 -43.78 3.36 4.08
C ASN A 12 -43.61 1.95 3.49
N LEU A 13 -44.73 1.29 3.21
CA LEU A 13 -44.77 0.13 2.30
C LEU A 13 -44.42 0.58 0.87
N ASN A 14 -43.33 0.07 0.31
CA ASN A 14 -42.94 0.20 -1.09
C ASN A 14 -42.66 -1.19 -1.69
N ILE A 15 -42.47 -1.26 -3.01
CA ILE A 15 -42.26 -2.55 -3.70
C ILE A 15 -40.99 -3.23 -3.17
N GLY A 16 -39.93 -2.48 -2.88
CA GLY A 16 -38.72 -3.02 -2.26
C GLY A 16 -38.97 -3.71 -0.92
N ASN A 17 -39.60 -3.02 0.03
CA ASN A 17 -39.92 -3.53 1.36
C ASN A 17 -40.88 -4.73 1.29
N PHE A 18 -41.91 -4.65 0.44
CA PHE A 18 -42.82 -5.76 0.19
C PHE A 18 -42.07 -6.99 -0.34
N SER A 19 -41.20 -6.81 -1.32
CA SER A 19 -40.43 -7.89 -1.94
C SER A 19 -39.48 -8.54 -0.94
N LYS A 20 -38.88 -7.76 -0.04
CA LYS A 20 -38.04 -8.27 1.05
C LYS A 20 -38.82 -9.16 2.02
N MET A 21 -40.03 -8.75 2.43
CA MET A 21 -40.89 -9.54 3.33
C MET A 21 -41.28 -10.89 2.71
N ILE A 22 -41.70 -10.89 1.45
CA ILE A 22 -42.08 -12.14 0.77
C ILE A 22 -40.86 -12.99 0.42
N GLY A 23 -39.75 -12.38 0.01
CA GLY A 23 -38.49 -13.07 -0.30
C GLY A 23 -37.97 -13.88 0.89
N GLN A 24 -38.06 -13.34 2.11
CA GLN A 24 -37.75 -14.06 3.35
C GLN A 24 -38.63 -15.31 3.54
N THR A 25 -39.92 -15.19 3.24
CA THR A 25 -40.88 -16.29 3.38
C THR A 25 -40.61 -17.42 2.38
N TRP A 26 -40.14 -17.07 1.18
CA TRP A 26 -39.88 -18.02 0.09
C TRP A 26 -38.44 -18.50 0.02
N ASN A 27 -37.55 -17.96 0.85
CA ASN A 27 -36.11 -18.19 0.79
C ASN A 27 -35.50 -17.86 -0.59
N VAL A 28 -35.88 -16.71 -1.14
CA VAL A 28 -35.39 -16.22 -2.44
C VAL A 28 -34.86 -14.79 -2.32
N PRO A 29 -33.91 -14.37 -3.18
CA PRO A 29 -33.40 -13.01 -3.16
C PRO A 29 -34.50 -11.96 -3.33
N GLU A 30 -34.39 -10.85 -2.59
CA GLU A 30 -35.41 -9.78 -2.58
C GLU A 30 -35.65 -9.16 -3.95
N ASN A 31 -34.62 -9.18 -4.82
CA ASN A 31 -34.69 -8.61 -6.15
C ASN A 31 -35.57 -9.42 -7.12
N VAL A 32 -35.82 -10.71 -6.87
CA VAL A 32 -36.63 -11.57 -7.76
C VAL A 32 -38.03 -10.96 -7.92
N LEU A 33 -38.72 -10.71 -6.80
CA LEU A 33 -40.07 -10.17 -6.83
C LEU A 33 -40.11 -8.71 -7.28
N SER A 34 -39.19 -7.88 -6.79
CA SER A 34 -39.16 -6.47 -7.18
C SER A 34 -38.91 -6.32 -8.68
N ASN A 35 -38.02 -7.14 -9.25
CA ASN A 35 -37.74 -7.12 -10.69
C ASN A 35 -38.96 -7.54 -11.49
N TYR A 36 -39.67 -8.61 -11.10
CA TYR A 36 -40.90 -9.04 -11.78
C TYR A 36 -41.96 -7.92 -11.78
N ILE A 37 -42.23 -7.33 -10.61
CA ILE A 37 -43.27 -6.32 -10.45
C ILE A 37 -42.91 -5.07 -11.27
N LEU A 38 -41.71 -4.53 -11.05
CA LEU A 38 -41.26 -3.32 -11.73
C LEU A 38 -41.16 -3.53 -13.24
N ALA A 39 -40.70 -4.69 -13.72
CA ALA A 39 -40.65 -4.98 -15.15
C ALA A 39 -42.05 -4.98 -15.78
N ASN A 40 -43.04 -5.64 -15.16
CA ASN A 40 -44.42 -5.62 -15.69
C ASN A 40 -45.01 -4.21 -15.67
N VAL A 41 -44.80 -3.44 -14.60
CA VAL A 41 -45.27 -2.04 -14.52
C VAL A 41 -44.60 -1.19 -15.59
N SER A 42 -43.29 -1.31 -15.79
CA SER A 42 -42.55 -0.61 -16.85
C SER A 42 -43.12 -0.89 -18.24
N ILE A 43 -43.35 -2.17 -18.56
CA ILE A 43 -43.91 -2.57 -19.86
C ILE A 43 -45.36 -2.11 -20.01
N ALA A 44 -46.16 -2.15 -18.95
CA ALA A 44 -47.53 -1.64 -18.96
C ALA A 44 -47.54 -0.11 -19.25
N MET A 45 -46.64 0.67 -18.64
CA MET A 45 -46.60 2.12 -18.84
C MET A 45 -46.30 2.55 -20.28
N ILE A 46 -45.63 1.71 -21.08
CA ILE A 46 -45.25 2.02 -22.47
C ILE A 46 -46.18 1.40 -23.52
N ARG A 47 -47.14 0.56 -23.11
CA ARG A 47 -48.15 -0.04 -24.00
C ARG A 47 -49.08 1.00 -24.60
N ASN A 48 -49.49 1.99 -23.81
CA ASN A 48 -50.33 3.09 -24.30
C ASN A 48 -49.42 4.14 -24.98
N PRO A 49 -49.60 4.45 -26.28
CA PRO A 49 -48.75 5.40 -27.00
C PRO A 49 -48.74 6.82 -26.41
N GLU A 50 -49.88 7.29 -25.87
CA GLU A 50 -49.98 8.61 -25.24
C GLU A 50 -49.30 8.62 -23.88
N MET A 51 -49.43 7.55 -23.10
CA MET A 51 -48.67 7.40 -21.85
C MET A 51 -47.16 7.33 -22.13
N LYS A 52 -46.74 6.60 -23.16
CA LYS A 52 -45.34 6.53 -23.60
C LYS A 52 -44.76 7.92 -23.89
N LYS A 53 -45.53 8.83 -24.51
CA LYS A 53 -45.12 10.23 -24.71
C LYS A 53 -44.96 10.98 -23.39
N ASP A 54 -45.89 10.83 -22.47
CA ASP A 54 -45.83 11.47 -21.14
C ASP A 54 -44.61 10.96 -20.34
N ILE A 55 -44.30 9.66 -20.42
CA ILE A 55 -43.11 9.05 -19.80
C ILE A 55 -41.81 9.55 -20.41
N ASN A 56 -41.74 9.66 -21.74
CA ASN A 56 -40.57 10.22 -22.40
C ASN A 56 -40.30 11.66 -21.99
N LYS A 57 -41.34 12.50 -21.86
CA LYS A 57 -41.20 13.87 -21.34
C LYS A 57 -40.64 13.87 -19.92
N LEU A 58 -41.14 12.99 -19.06
CA LEU A 58 -40.66 12.87 -17.67
C LEU A 58 -39.20 12.38 -17.61
N TYR A 59 -38.83 11.42 -18.46
CA TYR A 59 -37.47 10.90 -18.56
C TYR A 59 -36.47 12.00 -18.98
N LEU A 60 -36.86 12.87 -19.91
CA LEU A 60 -36.01 13.95 -20.40
C LEU A 60 -35.70 15.03 -19.36
N LEU A 61 -36.46 15.12 -18.25
CA LEU A 61 -36.16 16.07 -17.17
C LEU A 61 -34.82 15.79 -16.48
N ASP A 62 -34.44 14.52 -16.37
CA ASP A 62 -33.16 14.11 -15.76
C ASP A 62 -32.69 12.77 -16.35
N LYS A 63 -32.39 12.81 -17.65
CA LYS A 63 -32.03 11.64 -18.46
C LYS A 63 -30.88 10.82 -17.85
N ILE A 64 -29.84 11.50 -17.35
CA ILE A 64 -28.63 10.84 -16.83
C ILE A 64 -28.98 10.03 -15.59
N LYS A 65 -29.68 10.64 -14.64
CA LYS A 65 -30.07 9.99 -13.39
C LYS A 65 -30.91 8.73 -13.62
N TYR A 66 -31.93 8.83 -14.48
CA TYR A 66 -32.80 7.69 -14.76
C TYR A 66 -32.09 6.58 -15.53
N TYR A 67 -31.17 6.92 -16.42
CA TYR A 67 -30.37 5.92 -17.12
C TYR A 67 -29.42 5.19 -16.15
N GLU A 68 -28.71 5.93 -15.29
CA GLU A 68 -27.70 5.36 -14.40
C GLU A 68 -28.30 4.33 -13.42
N VAL A 69 -29.48 4.64 -12.86
CA VAL A 69 -30.16 3.70 -11.95
C VAL A 69 -30.57 2.41 -12.66
N VAL A 70 -30.93 2.48 -13.95
CA VAL A 70 -31.28 1.30 -14.76
C VAL A 70 -30.06 0.46 -15.04
N LYS A 71 -28.93 1.08 -15.38
CA LYS A 71 -27.66 0.38 -15.67
C LYS A 71 -27.21 -0.48 -14.48
N ASN A 72 -27.42 0.02 -13.26
CA ASN A 72 -27.05 -0.66 -12.03
C ASN A 72 -28.14 -1.62 -11.51
N SER A 73 -29.31 -1.66 -12.14
CA SER A 73 -30.45 -2.48 -11.69
C SER A 73 -30.47 -3.85 -12.37
N SER A 74 -30.61 -4.91 -11.57
CA SER A 74 -30.85 -6.27 -12.09
C SER A 74 -32.16 -6.38 -12.88
N CYS A 75 -33.14 -5.51 -12.61
CA CYS A 75 -34.44 -5.51 -13.29
C CYS A 75 -34.30 -5.27 -14.79
N ALA A 76 -33.30 -4.50 -15.23
CA ALA A 76 -33.08 -4.22 -16.65
C ALA A 76 -32.78 -5.48 -17.48
N LYS A 77 -32.24 -6.54 -16.84
CA LYS A 77 -31.93 -7.83 -17.46
C LYS A 77 -33.04 -8.86 -17.28
N HIS A 78 -34.11 -8.51 -16.55
CA HIS A 78 -35.22 -9.42 -16.30
C HIS A 78 -35.87 -9.87 -17.60
N ILE A 79 -36.31 -11.13 -17.67
CA ILE A 79 -36.87 -11.71 -18.91
C ILE A 79 -38.06 -10.90 -19.43
N ILE A 80 -38.87 -10.33 -18.55
CA ILE A 80 -40.04 -9.51 -18.94
C ILE A 80 -39.63 -8.22 -19.67
N MET A 81 -38.47 -7.66 -19.31
CA MET A 81 -37.91 -6.50 -20.00
C MET A 81 -37.35 -6.89 -21.36
N THR A 82 -36.76 -8.09 -21.47
CA THR A 82 -35.93 -8.49 -22.61
C THR A 82 -36.62 -9.39 -23.64
N GLN A 83 -37.79 -9.95 -23.32
CA GLN A 83 -38.56 -10.85 -24.18
C GLN A 83 -39.23 -10.16 -25.39
N GLY A 84 -39.35 -8.83 -25.37
CA GLY A 84 -40.05 -8.05 -26.39
C GLY A 84 -39.15 -7.52 -27.50
N THR A 85 -39.71 -6.58 -28.28
CA THR A 85 -38.97 -5.86 -29.34
C THR A 85 -37.88 -4.97 -28.74
N LEU A 86 -36.95 -4.51 -29.59
CA LEU A 86 -35.90 -3.58 -29.16
C LEU A 86 -36.51 -2.25 -28.67
N GLU A 87 -37.50 -1.71 -29.39
CA GLU A 87 -38.21 -0.49 -28.98
C GLU A 87 -38.90 -0.68 -27.62
N GLN A 88 -39.60 -1.79 -27.42
CA GLN A 88 -40.27 -2.09 -26.16
C GLN A 88 -39.28 -2.08 -24.98
N GLU A 89 -38.10 -2.67 -25.14
CA GLU A 89 -37.10 -2.67 -24.09
C GLU A 89 -36.48 -1.29 -23.85
N ILE A 90 -36.18 -0.53 -24.92
CA ILE A 90 -35.66 0.84 -24.80
C ILE A 90 -36.63 1.70 -23.99
N GLU A 91 -37.90 1.70 -24.38
CA GLU A 91 -38.94 2.50 -23.75
C GLU A 91 -39.28 1.99 -22.35
N GLY A 92 -39.32 0.67 -22.18
CA GLY A 92 -39.49 0.04 -20.88
C GLY A 92 -38.38 0.42 -19.89
N ARG A 93 -37.12 0.45 -20.34
CA ARG A 93 -35.97 0.87 -19.51
C ARG A 93 -36.09 2.32 -19.05
N LYS A 94 -36.60 3.22 -19.90
CA LYS A 94 -36.90 4.61 -19.50
C LYS A 94 -37.94 4.66 -18.38
N ALA A 95 -39.05 3.94 -18.55
CA ALA A 95 -40.09 3.84 -17.52
C ALA A 95 -39.54 3.23 -16.21
N LEU A 96 -38.70 2.19 -16.32
CA LEU A 96 -38.04 1.55 -15.19
C LEU A 96 -37.15 2.52 -14.40
N GLY A 97 -36.35 3.35 -15.08
CA GLY A 97 -35.49 4.33 -14.40
C GLY A 97 -36.28 5.32 -13.56
N ILE A 98 -37.41 5.78 -14.09
CA ILE A 98 -38.33 6.66 -13.37
C ILE A 98 -38.94 5.96 -12.15
N LEU A 99 -39.40 4.71 -12.32
CA LEU A 99 -40.00 3.91 -11.23
C LEU A 99 -38.99 3.64 -10.12
N LEU A 100 -37.75 3.27 -10.46
CA LEU A 100 -36.69 2.99 -9.48
C LEU A 100 -36.37 4.21 -8.62
N ILE A 101 -36.35 5.42 -9.20
CA ILE A 101 -36.18 6.65 -8.41
C ILE A 101 -37.44 6.94 -7.57
N ALA A 102 -38.62 6.63 -8.08
CA ALA A 102 -39.89 6.85 -7.38
C ALA A 102 -40.11 5.94 -6.16
N GLU A 103 -39.42 4.80 -6.07
CA GLU A 103 -39.39 3.95 -4.87
C GLU A 103 -38.92 4.71 -3.61
N ASN A 104 -38.10 5.75 -3.78
CA ASN A 104 -37.59 6.60 -2.70
C ASN A 104 -38.02 8.07 -2.81
N ASN A 105 -38.58 8.51 -3.95
CA ASN A 105 -39.02 9.89 -4.16
C ASN A 105 -40.55 10.00 -4.24
N TYR A 106 -41.16 10.49 -3.16
CA TYR A 106 -42.62 10.64 -3.03
C TYR A 106 -43.25 11.59 -4.07
N ASN A 107 -42.58 12.70 -4.40
CA ASN A 107 -43.09 13.66 -5.39
C ASN A 107 -43.13 13.07 -6.80
N LEU A 108 -42.08 12.35 -7.18
CA LEU A 108 -42.03 11.63 -8.45
C LEU A 108 -43.07 10.52 -8.49
N ARG A 109 -43.20 9.74 -7.40
CA ARG A 109 -44.22 8.70 -7.27
C ARG A 109 -45.64 9.24 -7.45
N ASN A 110 -45.97 10.37 -6.83
CA ASN A 110 -47.27 11.02 -7.00
C ASN A 110 -47.52 11.45 -8.45
N THR A 111 -46.48 11.90 -9.15
CA THR A 111 -46.58 12.22 -10.58
C THR A 111 -46.90 10.95 -11.39
N ILE A 112 -46.22 9.83 -11.12
CA ILE A 112 -46.48 8.54 -11.77
C ILE A 112 -47.91 8.06 -11.49
N ILE A 113 -48.38 8.13 -10.24
CA ILE A 113 -49.75 7.74 -9.86
C ILE A 113 -50.78 8.59 -10.61
N LYS A 114 -50.54 9.89 -10.80
CA LYS A 114 -51.41 10.77 -11.61
C LYS A 114 -51.45 10.34 -13.07
N LEU A 115 -50.30 9.99 -13.65
CA LEU A 115 -50.21 9.48 -15.03
C LEU A 115 -50.93 8.14 -15.19
N LEU A 116 -50.68 7.18 -14.29
CA LEU A 116 -51.38 5.90 -14.28
C LEU A 116 -52.89 6.10 -14.13
N ARG A 117 -53.35 7.02 -13.28
CA ARG A 117 -54.78 7.31 -13.13
C ARG A 117 -55.41 7.83 -14.42
N LYS A 118 -54.68 8.65 -15.19
CA LYS A 118 -55.15 9.21 -16.47
C LYS A 118 -55.30 8.14 -17.54
N HIS A 119 -54.38 7.18 -17.60
CA HIS A 119 -54.29 6.21 -18.70
C HIS A 119 -54.86 4.82 -18.36
N TYR A 120 -54.92 4.47 -17.08
CA TYR A 120 -55.47 3.21 -16.56
C TYR A 120 -56.69 3.47 -15.66
N CYS A 121 -57.65 4.27 -16.16
CA CYS A 121 -58.85 4.66 -15.41
C CYS A 121 -59.67 3.47 -14.88
N VAL A 122 -59.84 2.42 -15.69
CA VAL A 122 -60.63 1.23 -15.32
C VAL A 122 -59.94 0.46 -14.19
N VAL A 123 -58.63 0.21 -14.31
CA VAL A 123 -57.82 -0.44 -13.27
C VAL A 123 -57.84 0.40 -11.98
N PHE A 124 -57.66 1.71 -12.10
CA PHE A 124 -57.70 2.62 -10.95
C PHE A 124 -59.05 2.56 -10.23
N ASN A 125 -60.16 2.57 -10.96
CA ASN A 125 -61.49 2.46 -10.38
C ASN A 125 -61.73 1.09 -9.73
N ALA A 126 -61.20 0.02 -10.32
CA ALA A 126 -61.30 -1.32 -9.75
C ALA A 126 -60.57 -1.44 -8.41
N VAL A 127 -59.37 -0.84 -8.28
CA VAL A 127 -58.65 -0.75 -7.01
C VAL A 127 -59.45 0.06 -6.00
N LYS A 128 -59.93 1.25 -6.40
CA LYS A 128 -60.65 2.17 -5.50
C LYS A 128 -61.97 1.60 -4.98
N LYS A 129 -62.69 0.82 -5.80
CA LYS A 129 -64.01 0.26 -5.46
C LYS A 129 -63.94 -1.18 -4.94
N HIS A 130 -62.77 -1.81 -4.97
CA HIS A 130 -62.60 -3.25 -4.75
C HIS A 130 -63.52 -4.10 -5.64
N ASP A 131 -63.76 -3.65 -6.88
CA ASP A 131 -64.69 -4.27 -7.83
C ASP A 131 -64.04 -4.47 -9.20
N LYS A 132 -63.88 -5.74 -9.59
CA LYS A 132 -63.21 -6.14 -10.84
C LYS A 132 -64.17 -6.41 -11.98
N ARG A 133 -65.50 -6.29 -11.80
CA ARG A 133 -66.49 -6.65 -12.83
C ARG A 133 -66.23 -5.97 -14.18
N GLU A 134 -65.82 -4.71 -14.16
CA GLU A 134 -65.50 -3.95 -15.38
C GLU A 134 -64.21 -4.46 -16.07
N LEU A 135 -63.20 -4.88 -15.30
CA LEU A 135 -62.00 -5.51 -15.86
C LEU A 135 -62.35 -6.88 -16.47
N THR A 136 -63.14 -7.68 -15.76
CA THR A 136 -63.60 -8.98 -16.26
C THR A 136 -64.37 -8.82 -17.58
N LYS A 137 -65.31 -7.87 -17.65
CA LYS A 137 -66.03 -7.55 -18.90
C LYS A 137 -65.07 -7.14 -20.02
N LYS A 138 -64.09 -6.28 -19.74
CA LYS A 138 -63.05 -5.88 -20.71
C LYS A 138 -62.31 -7.11 -21.26
N TYR A 139 -61.90 -8.03 -20.40
CA TYR A 139 -61.14 -9.23 -20.80
C TYR A 139 -61.97 -10.23 -21.61
N HIS A 140 -63.27 -10.35 -21.33
CA HIS A 140 -64.17 -11.26 -22.08
C HIS A 140 -64.35 -10.87 -23.55
N LEU A 141 -64.03 -9.62 -23.92
CA LEU A 141 -64.12 -9.12 -25.28
C LEU A 141 -62.82 -9.34 -26.09
N MET A 142 -61.77 -9.88 -25.47
CA MET A 142 -60.45 -10.07 -26.09
C MET A 142 -60.24 -11.51 -26.53
N ASP A 143 -59.40 -11.71 -27.55
CA ASP A 143 -58.88 -13.05 -27.86
C ASP A 143 -57.99 -13.55 -26.72
N GLU A 144 -57.87 -14.87 -26.59
CA GLU A 144 -57.19 -15.51 -25.45
C GLU A 144 -55.73 -15.06 -25.30
N VAL A 145 -55.02 -14.84 -26.40
CA VAL A 145 -53.59 -14.48 -26.39
C VAL A 145 -53.42 -13.04 -25.93
N THR A 146 -54.21 -12.13 -26.48
CA THR A 146 -54.22 -10.72 -26.08
C THR A 146 -54.67 -10.57 -24.63
N MET A 147 -55.71 -11.30 -24.22
CA MET A 147 -56.26 -11.29 -22.87
C MET A 147 -55.19 -11.63 -21.82
N LYS A 148 -54.45 -12.73 -22.01
CA LYS A 148 -53.41 -13.16 -21.06
C LYS A 148 -52.35 -12.08 -20.84
N THR A 149 -51.92 -11.43 -21.92
CA THR A 149 -50.90 -10.38 -21.85
C THR A 149 -51.45 -9.12 -21.19
N GLU A 150 -52.63 -8.67 -21.58
CA GLU A 150 -53.26 -7.47 -21.04
C GLU A 150 -53.60 -7.62 -19.55
N ALA A 151 -54.18 -8.75 -19.16
CA ALA A 151 -54.52 -9.05 -17.77
C ALA A 151 -53.29 -9.04 -16.86
N ARG A 152 -52.16 -9.64 -17.29
CA ARG A 152 -50.91 -9.62 -16.53
C ARG A 152 -50.39 -8.19 -16.30
N LEU A 153 -50.38 -7.37 -17.35
CA LEU A 153 -49.88 -6.00 -17.28
C LEU A 153 -50.78 -5.11 -16.43
N GLU A 154 -52.10 -5.21 -16.59
CA GLU A 154 -53.07 -4.48 -15.76
C GLU A 154 -53.06 -4.95 -14.31
N ALA A 155 -52.81 -6.24 -14.05
CA ALA A 155 -52.64 -6.76 -12.70
C ALA A 155 -51.42 -6.13 -12.00
N ALA A 156 -50.31 -5.94 -12.72
CA ALA A 156 -49.15 -5.23 -12.19
C ALA A 156 -49.46 -3.75 -11.88
N ILE A 157 -50.25 -3.07 -12.71
CA ILE A 157 -50.71 -1.70 -12.42
C ILE A 157 -51.66 -1.67 -11.22
N TYR A 158 -52.57 -2.63 -11.11
CA TYR A 158 -53.46 -2.77 -9.96
C TYR A 158 -52.64 -2.93 -8.68
N PHE A 159 -51.64 -3.81 -8.70
CA PHE A 159 -50.72 -4.03 -7.59
C PHE A 159 -49.98 -2.75 -7.19
N TYR A 160 -49.46 -2.01 -8.18
CA TYR A 160 -48.77 -0.74 -7.96
C TYR A 160 -49.69 0.29 -7.27
N PHE A 161 -50.94 0.41 -7.69
CA PHE A 161 -51.92 1.26 -7.01
C PHE A 161 -52.22 0.77 -5.58
N GLY A 162 -52.37 -0.54 -5.38
CA GLY A 162 -52.64 -1.14 -4.09
C GLY A 162 -51.55 -0.84 -3.06
N ILE A 163 -50.28 -1.02 -3.42
CA ILE A 163 -49.13 -0.72 -2.55
C ILE A 163 -49.07 0.76 -2.17
N TYR A 164 -49.27 1.66 -3.13
CA TYR A 164 -48.95 3.08 -2.94
C TYR A 164 -50.11 4.01 -2.60
N ARG A 165 -51.35 3.52 -2.60
CA ARG A 165 -52.52 4.37 -2.38
C ARG A 165 -53.43 3.92 -1.24
N THR A 166 -53.58 2.62 -1.01
CA THR A 166 -54.62 2.08 -0.11
C THR A 166 -54.14 0.86 0.65
N ALA A 167 -52.97 0.93 1.31
CA ALA A 167 -52.37 -0.18 2.05
C ALA A 167 -53.30 -0.77 3.14
N SER A 168 -54.25 0.00 3.67
CA SER A 168 -55.18 -0.41 4.73
C SER A 168 -56.41 -1.19 4.24
N GLU A 169 -56.71 -1.22 2.94
CA GLU A 169 -57.96 -1.80 2.38
C GLU A 169 -57.71 -2.67 1.14
N VAL A 170 -56.47 -3.10 0.89
CA VAL A 170 -56.13 -3.89 -0.29
C VAL A 170 -56.89 -5.24 -0.31
N ASP A 171 -57.47 -5.59 -1.46
CA ASP A 171 -58.06 -6.91 -1.71
C ASP A 171 -56.98 -8.01 -1.57
N GLN A 172 -57.01 -8.72 -0.44
CA GLN A 172 -56.01 -9.72 -0.06
C GLN A 172 -55.95 -10.87 -1.07
N GLY A 173 -57.10 -11.34 -1.56
CA GLY A 173 -57.15 -12.43 -2.54
C GLY A 173 -56.50 -12.06 -3.87
N PHE A 174 -56.53 -10.78 -4.25
CA PHE A 174 -55.82 -10.31 -5.43
C PHE A 174 -54.30 -10.31 -5.26
N PHE A 175 -53.82 -9.88 -4.10
CA PHE A 175 -52.39 -9.90 -3.79
C PHE A 175 -51.86 -11.32 -3.74
N GLU A 176 -52.60 -12.25 -3.14
CA GLU A 176 -52.28 -13.67 -3.16
C GLU A 176 -52.22 -14.24 -4.58
N SER A 177 -53.15 -13.86 -5.46
CA SER A 177 -53.11 -14.26 -6.88
C SER A 177 -51.84 -13.77 -7.57
N ILE A 178 -51.48 -12.49 -7.41
CA ILE A 178 -50.27 -11.93 -8.04
C ILE A 178 -49.01 -12.58 -7.48
N ILE A 179 -48.98 -12.82 -6.16
CA ILE A 179 -47.89 -13.56 -5.52
C ILE A 179 -47.78 -14.96 -6.15
N ASN A 180 -48.89 -15.68 -6.31
CA ASN A 180 -48.86 -17.00 -6.93
C ASN A 180 -48.42 -16.95 -8.41
N ASP A 181 -48.81 -15.91 -9.15
CA ASP A 181 -48.38 -15.68 -10.53
C ASP A 181 -46.87 -15.42 -10.61
N ILE A 182 -46.32 -14.62 -9.68
CA ILE A 182 -44.87 -14.40 -9.57
C ILE A 182 -44.16 -15.73 -9.32
N LYS A 183 -44.64 -16.52 -8.35
CA LYS A 183 -44.06 -17.83 -8.03
C LYS A 183 -44.07 -18.76 -9.24
N THR A 184 -45.20 -18.83 -9.94
CA THR A 184 -45.35 -19.67 -11.13
C THR A 184 -44.41 -19.21 -12.24
N PHE A 185 -44.32 -17.90 -12.47
CA PHE A 185 -43.45 -17.36 -13.52
C PHE A 185 -41.97 -17.57 -13.22
N GLU A 186 -41.51 -17.24 -12.01
CA GLU A 186 -40.09 -17.29 -11.67
C GLU A 186 -39.54 -18.72 -11.54
N PHE A 187 -40.38 -19.68 -11.15
CA PHE A 187 -39.91 -21.04 -10.81
C PHE A 187 -40.44 -22.15 -11.72
N CYS A 188 -41.49 -21.91 -12.51
CA CYS A 188 -42.14 -22.96 -13.29
C CYS A 188 -42.22 -22.67 -14.79
N ASP A 189 -42.33 -21.39 -15.19
CA ASP A 189 -42.55 -20.97 -16.58
C ASP A 189 -41.38 -21.36 -17.50
N PRO A 190 -41.63 -21.95 -18.68
CA PRO A 190 -40.58 -22.31 -19.63
C PRO A 190 -39.63 -21.17 -20.02
N MET A 191 -40.07 -19.91 -19.95
CA MET A 191 -39.26 -18.72 -20.28
C MET A 191 -38.19 -18.40 -19.23
N THR A 192 -38.36 -18.84 -17.98
CA THR A 192 -37.43 -18.58 -16.87
C THR A 192 -36.58 -19.80 -16.51
N ARG A 193 -36.91 -20.98 -17.04
CA ARG A 193 -36.14 -22.20 -16.79
C ARG A 193 -34.73 -22.14 -17.36
N ASP A 194 -33.83 -22.78 -16.64
CA ASP A 194 -32.46 -23.00 -17.07
C ASP A 194 -32.43 -24.07 -18.18
N ILE A 195 -32.26 -23.63 -19.43
CA ILE A 195 -32.19 -24.50 -20.60
C ILE A 195 -31.03 -25.49 -20.50
N THR A 196 -29.91 -25.14 -19.85
CA THR A 196 -28.78 -26.06 -19.71
C THR A 196 -29.15 -27.27 -18.84
N LYS A 197 -29.91 -27.05 -17.77
CA LYS A 197 -30.42 -28.16 -16.94
C LYS A 197 -31.42 -29.03 -17.69
N GLU A 198 -32.31 -28.41 -18.46
CA GLU A 198 -33.30 -29.11 -19.27
C GLU A 198 -32.64 -29.99 -20.36
N LEU A 199 -31.56 -29.51 -20.98
CA LEU A 199 -30.77 -30.29 -21.92
C LEU A 199 -30.12 -31.51 -21.27
N GLU A 200 -29.61 -31.39 -20.05
CA GLU A 200 -29.03 -32.54 -19.32
C GLU A 200 -30.10 -33.57 -18.94
N VAL A 201 -31.31 -33.14 -18.55
CA VAL A 201 -32.43 -34.05 -18.25
C VAL A 201 -32.82 -34.89 -19.47
N HIS A 202 -32.86 -34.29 -20.66
CA HIS A 202 -33.27 -34.95 -21.90
C HIS A 202 -32.11 -35.46 -22.76
N LYS A 203 -30.92 -35.58 -22.19
CA LYS A 203 -29.68 -35.91 -22.92
C LYS A 203 -29.75 -37.22 -23.71
N ASN A 204 -30.37 -38.26 -23.14
CA ASN A 204 -30.49 -39.57 -23.77
C ASN A 204 -31.43 -39.50 -24.99
N GLU A 205 -32.60 -38.89 -24.84
CA GLU A 205 -33.57 -38.69 -25.93
C GLU A 205 -32.96 -37.88 -27.09
N LEU A 206 -32.20 -36.82 -26.75
CA LEU A 206 -31.48 -36.02 -27.73
C LEU A 206 -30.45 -36.84 -28.51
N GLN A 207 -29.73 -37.75 -27.85
CA GLN A 207 -28.76 -38.64 -28.51
C GLN A 207 -29.43 -39.63 -29.45
N GLU A 208 -30.56 -40.21 -29.04
CA GLU A 208 -31.36 -41.11 -29.88
C GLU A 208 -31.88 -40.41 -31.15
N ILE A 209 -32.45 -39.20 -30.99
CA ILE A 209 -32.94 -38.39 -32.10
C ILE A 209 -31.79 -38.04 -33.06
N LYS A 210 -30.64 -37.60 -32.53
CA LYS A 210 -29.45 -37.28 -33.36
C LYS A 210 -28.94 -38.52 -34.12
N ALA A 211 -28.91 -39.68 -33.48
CA ALA A 211 -28.50 -40.92 -34.13
C ALA A 211 -29.47 -41.32 -35.25
N LEU A 212 -30.78 -41.19 -35.02
CA LEU A 212 -31.82 -41.44 -36.02
C LEU A 212 -31.66 -40.53 -37.24
N LEU A 213 -31.52 -39.22 -37.02
CA LEU A 213 -31.33 -38.24 -38.09
C LEU A 213 -30.06 -38.52 -38.87
N LYS A 214 -28.93 -38.74 -38.17
CA LYS A 214 -27.65 -39.03 -38.82
C LYS A 214 -27.71 -40.27 -39.72
N ARG A 215 -28.38 -41.33 -39.25
CA ARG A 215 -28.55 -42.57 -40.03
C ARG A 215 -29.38 -42.35 -41.30
N LYS A 216 -30.41 -41.52 -41.24
CA LYS A 216 -31.38 -41.37 -42.33
C LYS A 216 -31.04 -40.24 -43.31
N TYR A 217 -30.45 -39.17 -42.80
CA TYR A 217 -30.27 -37.90 -43.50
C TYR A 217 -28.85 -37.34 -43.45
N GLY A 218 -27.91 -38.02 -42.80
CA GLY A 218 -26.54 -37.52 -42.64
C GLY A 218 -26.44 -36.40 -41.60
N LYS A 219 -25.34 -35.64 -41.66
CA LYS A 219 -25.00 -34.60 -40.67
C LYS A 219 -25.65 -33.28 -41.06
N ILE A 220 -26.42 -32.69 -40.14
CA ILE A 220 -27.09 -31.40 -40.33
C ILE A 220 -26.88 -30.57 -39.06
N ASN A 221 -25.87 -29.69 -39.06
CA ASN A 221 -25.50 -28.89 -37.89
C ASN A 221 -25.60 -27.38 -38.14
N SER A 222 -25.70 -26.96 -39.40
CA SER A 222 -25.66 -25.56 -39.80
C SER A 222 -26.51 -25.32 -41.05
N PHE A 223 -26.77 -24.05 -41.36
CA PHE A 223 -27.48 -23.68 -42.60
C PHE A 223 -26.68 -24.09 -43.84
N LYS A 224 -25.35 -24.06 -43.77
CA LYS A 224 -24.47 -24.50 -44.86
C LYS A 224 -24.61 -26.00 -45.15
N ASP A 225 -24.81 -26.82 -44.12
CA ASP A 225 -25.06 -28.26 -44.31
C ASP A 225 -26.40 -28.49 -45.02
N ILE A 226 -27.40 -27.64 -44.76
CA ILE A 226 -28.72 -27.70 -45.39
C ILE A 226 -28.63 -27.29 -46.87
N LEU A 227 -28.01 -26.14 -47.17
CA LEU A 227 -27.94 -25.61 -48.54
C LEU A 227 -27.03 -26.43 -49.45
N ASN A 228 -26.04 -27.14 -48.90
CA ASN A 228 -25.14 -28.02 -49.65
C ASN A 228 -25.57 -29.50 -49.62
N SER A 229 -26.77 -29.80 -49.10
CA SER A 229 -27.24 -31.18 -48.98
C SER A 229 -27.69 -31.74 -50.34
N ASN A 230 -27.24 -32.95 -50.68
CA ASN A 230 -27.70 -33.69 -51.87
C ASN A 230 -29.02 -34.46 -51.64
N ILE A 231 -29.63 -34.32 -50.46
CA ILE A 231 -30.89 -34.98 -50.13
C ILE A 231 -32.04 -34.06 -50.54
N ASN A 232 -32.84 -34.47 -51.52
CA ASN A 232 -33.87 -33.66 -52.15
C ASN A 232 -34.79 -32.91 -51.17
N ILE A 233 -35.31 -33.60 -50.14
CA ILE A 233 -36.21 -32.96 -49.15
C ILE A 233 -35.53 -31.84 -48.33
N ILE A 234 -34.21 -31.94 -48.11
CA ILE A 234 -33.44 -30.94 -47.36
C ILE A 234 -33.08 -29.78 -48.29
N GLU A 235 -32.65 -30.08 -49.51
CA GLU A 235 -32.33 -29.10 -50.54
C GLU A 235 -33.54 -28.22 -50.86
N GLU A 236 -34.70 -28.83 -51.14
CA GLU A 236 -35.95 -28.12 -51.40
C GLU A 236 -36.36 -27.22 -50.21
N SER A 237 -36.35 -27.77 -48.99
CA SER A 237 -36.71 -27.01 -47.79
C SER A 237 -35.74 -25.86 -47.52
N GLY A 238 -34.43 -26.12 -47.67
CA GLY A 238 -33.37 -25.14 -47.52
C GLY A 238 -33.47 -24.01 -48.54
N GLY A 239 -33.66 -24.34 -49.81
CA GLY A 239 -33.81 -23.38 -50.89
C GLY A 239 -35.06 -22.52 -50.75
N ILE A 240 -36.18 -23.08 -50.27
CA ILE A 240 -37.38 -22.29 -49.93
C ILE A 240 -37.06 -21.28 -48.82
N LEU A 241 -36.40 -21.72 -47.75
CA LEU A 241 -36.02 -20.84 -46.65
C LEU A 241 -35.05 -19.74 -47.12
N GLU A 242 -34.03 -20.08 -47.88
CA GLU A 242 -33.08 -19.11 -48.46
C GLU A 242 -33.80 -18.08 -49.35
N ASN A 243 -34.72 -18.52 -50.21
CA ASN A 243 -35.51 -17.63 -51.05
C ASN A 243 -36.36 -16.64 -50.24
N ILE A 244 -36.86 -17.01 -49.06
CA ILE A 244 -37.54 -16.07 -48.16
C ILE A 244 -36.59 -14.92 -47.78
N PHE A 245 -35.31 -15.21 -47.47
CA PHE A 245 -34.34 -14.16 -47.17
C PHE A 245 -34.01 -13.32 -48.41
N ILE A 246 -33.79 -13.95 -49.57
CA ILE A 246 -33.46 -13.26 -50.83
C ILE A 246 -34.57 -12.29 -51.24
N ILE A 247 -35.84 -12.71 -51.17
CA ILE A 247 -37.01 -11.86 -51.50
C ILE A 247 -37.06 -10.63 -50.57
N ASN A 248 -36.58 -10.76 -49.33
CA ASN A 248 -36.46 -9.68 -48.37
C ASN A 248 -35.11 -8.93 -48.45
N LYS A 249 -34.33 -9.14 -49.52
CA LYS A 249 -33.00 -8.53 -49.76
C LYS A 249 -31.99 -8.82 -48.66
N LEU A 250 -32.07 -10.01 -48.07
CA LEU A 250 -31.12 -10.52 -47.09
C LEU A 250 -30.36 -11.71 -47.68
N ASP A 251 -29.04 -11.69 -47.52
CA ASP A 251 -28.18 -12.82 -47.88
C ASP A 251 -27.83 -13.60 -46.61
N VAL A 252 -28.21 -14.88 -46.58
CA VAL A 252 -27.97 -15.78 -45.45
C VAL A 252 -26.49 -16.01 -45.19
N ASN A 253 -25.64 -15.98 -46.23
CA ASN A 253 -24.19 -16.17 -46.07
C ASN A 253 -23.54 -14.98 -45.36
N HIS A 254 -24.02 -13.77 -45.62
CA HIS A 254 -23.57 -12.56 -44.94
C HIS A 254 -24.18 -12.45 -43.54
N LEU A 255 -25.50 -12.64 -43.43
CA LEU A 255 -26.24 -12.47 -42.18
C LEU A 255 -25.80 -13.49 -41.13
N PHE A 256 -25.54 -14.74 -41.52
CA PHE A 256 -25.21 -15.83 -40.61
C PHE A 256 -23.71 -16.19 -40.60
N SER A 257 -22.84 -15.30 -41.06
CA SER A 257 -21.40 -15.52 -41.23
C SER A 257 -20.68 -16.03 -39.97
N ASP A 258 -21.11 -15.60 -38.78
CA ASP A 258 -20.53 -16.02 -37.48
C ASP A 258 -21.17 -17.28 -36.89
N SER A 259 -22.22 -17.84 -37.50
CA SER A 259 -23.02 -18.95 -36.96
C SER A 259 -22.48 -20.35 -37.31
N ASN A 260 -21.17 -20.49 -37.49
CA ASN A 260 -20.55 -21.73 -37.98
C ASN A 260 -20.82 -22.96 -37.09
N PHE A 261 -21.17 -22.77 -35.80
CA PHE A 261 -21.59 -23.84 -34.91
C PHE A 261 -22.85 -23.46 -34.15
N LEU A 262 -23.96 -24.09 -34.51
CA LEU A 262 -25.24 -23.90 -33.86
C LEU A 262 -25.53 -25.08 -32.93
N ASN A 263 -25.96 -24.80 -31.70
CA ASN A 263 -26.36 -25.84 -30.76
C ASN A 263 -27.73 -26.41 -31.19
N ILE A 264 -27.69 -27.49 -31.99
CA ILE A 264 -28.91 -28.15 -32.46
C ILE A 264 -29.71 -28.82 -31.35
N ASP A 265 -29.10 -29.08 -30.18
CA ASP A 265 -29.80 -29.73 -29.07
C ASP A 265 -30.91 -28.84 -28.51
N GLU A 266 -30.73 -27.52 -28.52
CA GLU A 266 -31.78 -26.57 -28.13
C GLU A 266 -32.98 -26.60 -29.11
N ILE A 267 -32.71 -26.83 -30.40
CA ILE A 267 -33.77 -26.97 -31.40
C ILE A 267 -34.51 -28.30 -31.17
N LEU A 268 -33.78 -29.40 -31.00
CA LEU A 268 -34.37 -30.72 -30.79
C LEU A 268 -35.13 -30.81 -29.45
N LEU A 269 -34.70 -30.07 -28.43
CA LEU A 269 -35.44 -29.95 -27.18
C LEU A 269 -36.87 -29.41 -27.40
N SER A 270 -37.07 -28.52 -28.38
CA SER A 270 -38.41 -28.02 -28.71
C SER A 270 -39.34 -29.12 -29.23
N TYR A 271 -38.80 -30.10 -29.95
CA TYR A 271 -39.55 -31.28 -30.40
C TYR A 271 -39.91 -32.18 -29.21
N ILE A 272 -38.94 -32.46 -28.33
CA ILE A 272 -39.15 -33.29 -27.13
C ILE A 272 -40.25 -32.67 -26.24
N LYS A 273 -40.18 -31.36 -26.02
CA LYS A 273 -41.14 -30.63 -25.18
C LYS A 273 -42.57 -30.60 -25.71
N MET A 274 -42.78 -30.87 -27.00
CA MET A 274 -44.12 -31.02 -27.54
C MET A 274 -44.79 -32.31 -27.03
N GLY A 275 -44.01 -33.31 -26.59
CA GLY A 275 -44.54 -34.55 -26.00
C GLY A 275 -45.11 -35.53 -27.04
N TYR A 276 -44.44 -35.69 -28.19
CA TYR A 276 -44.87 -36.65 -29.20
C TYR A 276 -44.86 -38.09 -28.67
N THR A 277 -45.90 -38.86 -29.00
CA THR A 277 -46.03 -40.27 -28.60
C THR A 277 -45.10 -41.22 -29.37
N SER A 278 -44.55 -40.78 -30.50
CA SER A 278 -43.63 -41.56 -31.34
C SER A 278 -42.67 -40.66 -32.12
N LEU A 279 -41.44 -41.14 -32.32
CA LEU A 279 -40.41 -40.42 -33.09
C LEU A 279 -40.70 -40.44 -34.60
N ASP A 280 -41.25 -39.35 -35.13
CA ASP A 280 -41.40 -39.17 -36.58
C ASP A 280 -40.19 -38.43 -37.17
N SER A 281 -39.33 -39.20 -37.83
CA SER A 281 -38.13 -38.69 -38.51
C SER A 281 -38.38 -37.54 -39.50
N LYS A 282 -39.54 -37.46 -40.18
CA LYS A 282 -39.83 -36.38 -41.12
C LYS A 282 -40.14 -35.08 -40.38
N VAL A 283 -40.95 -35.15 -39.34
CA VAL A 283 -41.28 -33.99 -38.48
C VAL A 283 -40.03 -33.48 -37.78
N ILE A 284 -39.21 -34.39 -37.23
CA ILE A 284 -37.94 -34.02 -36.60
C ILE A 284 -37.01 -33.31 -37.59
N LEU A 285 -36.91 -33.82 -38.83
CA LEU A 285 -36.12 -33.17 -39.89
C LEU A 285 -36.62 -31.75 -40.18
N GLN A 286 -37.94 -31.57 -40.31
CA GLN A 286 -38.54 -30.25 -40.56
C GLN A 286 -38.29 -29.28 -39.39
N VAL A 287 -38.40 -29.75 -38.14
CA VAL A 287 -38.05 -28.97 -36.95
C VAL A 287 -36.57 -28.57 -36.98
N LEU A 288 -35.67 -29.48 -37.34
CA LEU A 288 -34.24 -29.19 -37.39
C LEU A 288 -33.90 -28.17 -38.49
N VAL A 289 -34.41 -28.36 -39.71
CA VAL A 289 -34.15 -27.47 -40.84
C VAL A 289 -34.68 -26.06 -40.55
N ASN A 290 -35.97 -25.94 -40.18
CA ASN A 290 -36.55 -24.64 -39.84
C ASN A 290 -35.89 -24.01 -38.60
N GLY A 291 -35.62 -24.85 -37.60
CA GLY A 291 -35.01 -24.43 -36.35
C GLY A 291 -33.62 -23.86 -36.53
N ILE A 292 -32.81 -24.38 -37.44
CA ILE A 292 -31.47 -23.84 -37.74
C ILE A 292 -31.58 -22.39 -38.24
N PHE A 293 -32.44 -22.11 -39.22
CA PHE A 293 -32.64 -20.76 -39.73
C PHE A 293 -33.22 -19.81 -38.67
N ILE A 294 -34.25 -20.26 -37.93
CA ILE A 294 -34.88 -19.46 -36.86
C ILE A 294 -33.87 -19.17 -35.74
N LYS A 295 -33.08 -20.16 -35.33
CA LYS A 295 -32.09 -19.99 -34.27
C LYS A 295 -30.96 -19.06 -34.69
N SER A 296 -30.50 -19.15 -35.94
CA SER A 296 -29.53 -18.20 -36.49
C SER A 296 -30.08 -16.76 -36.45
N LEU A 297 -31.33 -16.57 -36.85
CA LEU A 297 -31.99 -15.26 -36.77
C LEU A 297 -32.12 -14.76 -35.33
N ILE A 298 -32.49 -15.62 -34.38
CA ILE A 298 -32.55 -15.28 -32.94
C ILE A 298 -31.18 -14.85 -32.42
N ASN A 299 -30.11 -15.54 -32.82
CA ASN A 299 -28.75 -15.21 -32.40
C ASN A 299 -28.33 -13.84 -32.95
N GLU A 300 -28.57 -13.56 -34.24
CA GLU A 300 -28.28 -12.25 -34.85
C GLU A 300 -29.12 -11.12 -34.26
N TYR A 301 -30.39 -11.39 -33.95
CA TYR A 301 -31.25 -10.43 -33.25
C TYR A 301 -30.68 -10.10 -31.84
N LYS A 302 -30.29 -11.12 -31.07
CA LYS A 302 -29.67 -10.94 -29.75
C LYS A 302 -28.34 -10.18 -29.84
N LYS A 303 -27.50 -10.50 -30.83
CA LYS A 303 -26.23 -9.80 -31.09
C LYS A 303 -26.47 -8.33 -31.42
N SER A 304 -27.40 -8.02 -32.33
CA SER A 304 -27.78 -6.65 -32.70
C SER A 304 -28.30 -5.86 -31.50
N LYS A 305 -29.10 -6.50 -30.65
CA LYS A 305 -29.64 -5.92 -29.43
C LYS A 305 -28.55 -5.58 -28.41
N ASN A 306 -27.60 -6.49 -28.19
CA ASN A 306 -26.45 -6.24 -27.30
C ASN A 306 -25.60 -5.09 -27.82
N LEU A 307 -25.29 -5.08 -29.14
CA LEU A 307 -24.54 -4.01 -29.79
C LEU A 307 -25.19 -2.64 -29.58
N TYR A 308 -26.53 -2.56 -29.69
CA TYR A 308 -27.28 -1.34 -29.42
C TYR A 308 -27.10 -0.88 -27.96
N PHE A 309 -27.31 -1.74 -26.97
CA PHE A 309 -27.23 -1.31 -25.57
C PHE A 309 -25.81 -0.93 -25.13
N GLU A 310 -24.78 -1.57 -25.69
CA GLU A 310 -23.37 -1.24 -25.41
C GLU A 310 -22.92 0.11 -25.99
N ASN A 311 -23.51 0.50 -27.14
CA ASN A 311 -23.04 1.61 -27.96
C ASN A 311 -24.08 2.71 -28.21
N ASN A 312 -25.26 2.67 -27.58
CA ASN A 312 -26.23 3.73 -27.77
C ASN A 312 -25.70 5.08 -27.24
N GLN A 313 -26.28 6.15 -27.77
CA GLN A 313 -25.88 7.53 -27.46
C GLN A 313 -25.89 7.84 -25.96
N GLU A 314 -26.82 7.28 -25.20
CA GLU A 314 -26.93 7.53 -23.74
C GLU A 314 -25.79 6.83 -23.00
N THR A 315 -25.50 5.57 -23.37
CA THR A 315 -24.35 4.81 -22.88
C THR A 315 -23.04 5.56 -23.16
N LEU A 316 -22.89 6.09 -24.38
CA LEU A 316 -21.71 6.84 -24.80
C LEU A 316 -21.58 8.17 -24.06
N LEU A 317 -22.67 8.93 -23.91
CA LEU A 317 -22.68 10.20 -23.19
C LEU A 317 -22.26 10.02 -21.73
N ILE A 318 -22.76 8.98 -21.07
CA ILE A 318 -22.38 8.68 -19.68
C ILE A 318 -20.92 8.24 -19.61
N LYS A 319 -20.46 7.38 -20.51
CA LYS A 319 -19.03 7.02 -20.60
C LYS A 319 -18.16 8.28 -20.74
N ILE A 320 -18.56 9.23 -21.59
CA ILE A 320 -17.86 10.51 -21.78
C ILE A 320 -17.87 11.34 -20.49
N ASN A 321 -19.01 11.47 -19.82
CA ASN A 321 -19.12 12.23 -18.57
C ASN A 321 -18.26 11.60 -17.45
N THR A 322 -18.34 10.28 -17.26
CA THR A 322 -17.50 9.58 -16.29
C THR A 322 -16.01 9.75 -16.59
N LEU A 323 -15.61 9.67 -17.86
CA LEU A 323 -14.23 9.93 -18.27
C LEU A 323 -13.82 11.38 -17.98
N LYS A 324 -14.71 12.35 -18.22
CA LYS A 324 -14.46 13.76 -17.91
C LYS A 324 -14.30 14.01 -16.42
N ASP A 325 -15.11 13.40 -15.58
CA ASP A 325 -15.01 13.51 -14.12
C ASP A 325 -13.72 12.88 -13.61
N ASN A 326 -13.37 11.69 -14.10
CA ASN A 326 -12.10 11.03 -13.79
C ASN A 326 -10.91 11.90 -14.22
N LEU A 327 -10.97 12.52 -15.41
CA LEU A 327 -9.94 13.43 -15.90
C LEU A 327 -9.81 14.66 -15.00
N ASN A 328 -10.91 15.21 -14.51
CA ASN A 328 -10.88 16.32 -13.56
C ASN A 328 -10.22 15.92 -12.23
N ILE A 329 -10.52 14.74 -11.69
CA ILE A 329 -9.88 14.21 -10.47
C ILE A 329 -8.38 14.02 -10.70
N VAL A 330 -7.98 13.40 -11.81
CA VAL A 330 -6.56 13.22 -12.16
C VAL A 330 -5.85 14.56 -12.32
N ASN A 331 -6.50 15.56 -12.93
CA ASN A 331 -5.93 16.90 -13.05
C ASN A 331 -5.76 17.60 -11.69
N GLN A 332 -6.72 17.45 -10.78
CA GLN A 332 -6.63 17.99 -9.42
C GLN A 332 -5.49 17.33 -8.64
N THR A 333 -5.42 16.00 -8.65
CA THR A 333 -4.35 15.26 -7.99
C THR A 333 -2.97 15.59 -8.54
N ASN A 334 -2.83 15.75 -9.86
CA ASN A 334 -1.58 16.21 -10.48
C ASN A 334 -1.17 17.63 -10.05
N LYS A 335 -2.14 18.55 -9.88
CA LYS A 335 -1.87 19.89 -9.32
C LYS A 335 -1.38 19.78 -7.87
N ASP A 336 -2.04 18.97 -7.05
CA ASP A 336 -1.67 18.79 -5.64
C ASP A 336 -0.28 18.17 -5.48
N ILE A 337 0.03 17.15 -6.28
CA ILE A 337 1.37 16.53 -6.32
C ILE A 337 2.40 17.57 -6.75
N SER A 338 2.12 18.34 -7.81
CA SER A 338 3.03 19.39 -8.28
C SER A 338 3.31 20.44 -7.20
N ASN A 339 2.29 20.86 -6.45
CA ASN A 339 2.42 21.79 -5.33
C ASN A 339 3.28 21.20 -4.19
N LYS A 340 3.03 19.94 -3.80
CA LYS A 340 3.83 19.25 -2.78
C LYS A 340 5.30 19.13 -3.21
N LEU A 341 5.54 18.82 -4.48
CA LEU A 341 6.88 18.71 -5.05
C LEU A 341 7.62 20.06 -5.03
N MET A 342 6.92 21.16 -5.31
CA MET A 342 7.47 22.52 -5.21
C MET A 342 7.83 22.90 -3.77
N ILE A 343 6.97 22.59 -2.79
CA ILE A 343 7.25 22.83 -1.38
C ILE A 343 8.46 22.02 -0.90
N SER A 344 8.50 20.73 -1.24
CA SER A 344 9.61 19.85 -0.87
C SER A 344 10.93 20.30 -1.50
N LYS A 345 10.92 20.72 -2.79
CA LYS A 345 12.10 21.33 -3.43
C LYS A 345 12.57 22.58 -2.69
N LYS A 346 11.66 23.48 -2.32
CA LYS A 346 12.00 24.71 -1.56
C LYS A 346 12.56 24.40 -0.16
N GLN A 347 12.12 23.31 0.46
CA GLN A 347 12.67 22.86 1.74
C GLN A 347 14.08 22.29 1.55
N ASN A 348 14.30 21.47 0.52
CA ASN A 348 15.62 20.93 0.21
C ASN A 348 16.62 22.04 -0.10
N THR A 349 16.27 23.06 -0.90
CA THR A 349 17.17 24.18 -1.18
C THR A 349 17.52 24.95 0.11
N LYS A 350 16.55 25.19 1.00
CA LYS A 350 16.83 25.82 2.30
C LYS A 350 17.74 24.97 3.18
N PHE A 351 17.57 23.65 3.13
CA PHE A 351 18.39 22.71 3.90
C PHE A 351 19.83 22.71 3.36
N GLU A 352 20.00 22.68 2.04
CA GLU A 352 21.31 22.81 1.36
C GLU A 352 21.99 24.15 1.70
N ASP A 353 21.26 25.27 1.64
CA ASP A 353 21.79 26.59 2.00
C ASP A 353 22.28 26.61 3.46
N THR A 354 21.49 26.05 4.37
CA THR A 354 21.83 25.97 5.80
C THR A 354 23.05 25.08 6.03
N LEU A 355 23.11 23.94 5.34
CA LEU A 355 24.23 23.00 5.40
C LEU A 355 25.52 23.67 4.91
N ASN A 356 25.46 24.40 3.80
CA ASN A 356 26.60 25.13 3.24
C ASN A 356 27.13 26.21 4.20
N ILE A 357 26.23 26.95 4.87
CA ILE A 357 26.63 27.92 5.90
C ILE A 357 27.34 27.21 7.06
N HIS A 358 26.82 26.07 7.51
CA HIS A 358 27.41 25.32 8.61
C HIS A 358 28.78 24.75 8.24
N ILE A 359 28.91 24.16 7.05
CA ILE A 359 30.18 23.67 6.50
C ILE A 359 31.21 24.80 6.44
N ASN A 360 30.84 25.97 5.92
CA ASN A 360 31.74 27.12 5.86
C ASN A 360 32.18 27.61 7.24
N LYS A 361 31.27 27.61 8.24
CA LYS A 361 31.59 27.98 9.61
C LYS A 361 32.56 26.99 10.26
N VAL A 362 32.29 25.68 10.10
CA VAL A 362 33.16 24.62 10.62
C VAL A 362 34.53 24.68 9.96
N ASN A 363 34.60 24.81 8.63
CA ASN A 363 35.86 24.94 7.91
C ASN A 363 36.67 26.16 8.37
N LYS A 364 36.02 27.30 8.60
CA LYS A 364 36.70 28.50 9.13
C LYS A 364 37.27 28.26 10.53
N THR A 365 36.50 27.62 11.40
CA THR A 365 36.91 27.32 12.78
C THR A 365 38.07 26.32 12.79
N HIS A 366 37.96 25.25 12.01
CA HIS A 366 39.00 24.25 11.89
C HIS A 366 40.30 24.84 11.32
N ASN A 367 40.20 25.70 10.29
CA ASN A 367 41.37 26.39 9.75
C ASN A 367 42.05 27.30 10.79
N SER A 368 41.29 28.01 11.63
CA SER A 368 41.90 28.81 12.71
C SER A 368 42.59 27.95 13.76
N GLU A 369 41.99 26.83 14.16
CA GLU A 369 42.59 25.89 15.12
C GLU A 369 43.88 25.26 14.57
N VAL A 370 43.88 24.89 13.29
CA VAL A 370 45.07 24.35 12.60
C VAL A 370 46.22 25.36 12.61
N VAL A 371 45.95 26.62 12.29
CA VAL A 371 46.96 27.70 12.33
C VAL A 371 47.47 27.93 13.75
N GLU A 372 46.59 27.93 14.75
CA GLU A 372 46.99 28.11 16.15
C GLU A 372 47.89 26.96 16.64
N MET A 373 47.52 25.72 16.33
CA MET A 373 48.33 24.55 16.66
C MET A 373 49.69 24.58 15.96
N GLN A 374 49.75 24.97 14.68
CA GLN A 374 51.02 25.11 13.97
C GLN A 374 51.94 26.18 14.56
N ASN A 375 51.39 27.31 14.98
CA ASN A 375 52.16 28.34 15.69
C ASN A 375 52.71 27.81 17.02
N ARG A 376 51.91 27.05 17.76
CA ARG A 376 52.30 26.48 19.05
C ARG A 376 53.38 25.40 18.93
N ILE A 377 53.30 24.56 17.89
CA ILE A 377 54.36 23.60 17.55
C ILE A 377 55.67 24.35 17.27
N THR A 378 55.62 25.39 16.44
CA THR A 378 56.79 26.21 16.09
C THR A 378 57.45 26.84 17.33
N ASP A 379 56.64 27.37 18.26
CA ASP A 379 57.15 27.95 19.49
C ASP A 379 57.83 26.91 20.40
N LEU A 380 57.19 25.76 20.59
CA LEU A 380 57.76 24.64 21.36
C LEU A 380 59.06 24.11 20.77
N GLU A 381 59.15 24.03 19.44
CA GLU A 381 60.38 23.64 18.74
C GLU A 381 61.53 24.62 19.02
N ASN A 382 61.25 25.93 19.01
CA ASN A 382 62.24 26.96 19.33
C ASN A 382 62.70 26.88 20.78
N GLN A 383 61.77 26.70 21.73
CA GLN A 383 62.10 26.54 23.15
C GLN A 383 63.01 25.32 23.39
N LEU A 384 62.70 24.19 22.76
CA LEU A 384 63.48 22.96 22.86
C LEU A 384 64.90 23.13 22.28
N LEU A 385 65.04 23.93 21.22
CA LEU A 385 66.33 24.26 20.63
C LEU A 385 67.18 25.14 21.55
N ALA A 386 66.56 26.12 22.21
CA ALA A 386 67.22 26.99 23.19
C ALA A 386 67.72 26.21 24.40
N GLU A 387 66.90 25.29 24.94
CA GLU A 387 67.29 24.47 26.10
C GLU A 387 68.47 23.54 25.78
N LYS A 388 68.49 22.94 24.58
CA LYS A 388 69.61 22.11 24.12
C LYS A 388 70.93 22.90 24.07
N ARG A 389 70.90 24.14 23.60
CA ARG A 389 72.10 25.02 23.57
C ARG A 389 72.60 25.33 24.97
N TYR A 390 71.70 25.69 25.88
CA TYR A 390 72.03 25.98 27.28
C TYR A 390 72.69 24.78 27.99
N ARG A 391 72.17 23.56 27.79
CA ARG A 391 72.79 22.34 28.35
C ARG A 391 74.18 22.06 27.79
N THR A 392 74.42 22.40 26.52
CA THR A 392 75.73 22.20 25.88
C THR A 392 76.77 23.16 26.46
N GLU A 393 76.38 24.41 26.70
CA GLU A 393 77.24 25.44 27.29
C GLU A 393 77.60 25.13 28.75
N LEU A 394 76.63 24.69 29.55
CA LEU A 394 76.85 24.28 30.94
C LEU A 394 77.82 23.10 31.06
N ASN A 395 77.80 22.17 30.11
CA ASN A 395 78.76 21.06 30.09
C ASN A 395 80.18 21.54 29.76
N GLY A 396 80.34 22.51 28.85
CA GLY A 396 81.65 23.10 28.54
C GLY A 396 82.27 23.89 29.71
N LEU A 397 81.45 24.63 30.45
CA LEU A 397 81.89 25.37 31.65
C LEU A 397 82.33 24.43 32.79
N ARG A 398 81.65 23.29 32.95
CA ARG A 398 82.01 22.27 33.96
C ARG A 398 83.37 21.63 33.69
N GLU A 399 83.72 21.39 32.42
CA GLU A 399 85.04 20.86 32.06
C GLU A 399 86.17 21.89 32.25
N TYR A 400 85.89 23.18 32.05
CA TYR A 400 86.87 24.26 32.22
C TYR A 400 87.25 24.50 33.69
N VAL A 401 86.26 24.54 34.59
CA VAL A 401 86.50 24.70 36.04
C VAL A 401 87.30 23.52 36.61
N PHE A 402 87.12 22.31 36.07
CA PHE A 402 87.88 21.13 36.48
C PHE A 402 89.38 21.22 36.18
N LYS A 403 89.82 22.07 35.25
CA LYS A 403 91.23 22.20 34.86
C LYS A 403 92.04 23.24 35.65
N ILE A 404 91.40 24.15 36.40
CA ILE A 404 92.06 25.37 36.91
C ILE A 404 92.48 25.31 38.40
N ASN A 405 92.03 24.36 39.21
CA ASN A 405 92.39 24.34 40.63
C ASN A 405 93.70 23.61 40.93
N ASN A 406 94.86 24.26 40.72
CA ASN A 406 96.14 23.73 41.21
C ASN A 406 97.01 24.69 42.05
N ASP A 407 96.71 26.00 42.10
CA ASP A 407 97.48 26.97 42.89
C ASP A 407 96.66 27.55 44.05
N TYR A 408 96.82 27.00 45.25
CA TYR A 408 96.23 27.49 46.51
C TYR A 408 97.35 27.76 47.52
N ILE A 409 97.33 28.95 48.13
CA ILE A 409 98.29 29.41 49.17
C ILE A 409 97.46 29.75 50.42
N PRO A 410 97.60 29.02 51.55
CA PRO A 410 96.76 29.23 52.72
C PRO A 410 97.14 30.50 53.50
N LEU A 411 96.14 31.25 53.97
CA LEU A 411 96.27 32.33 54.96
C LEU A 411 96.24 31.73 56.39
N ALA A 412 97.14 32.18 57.26
CA ALA A 412 97.29 31.68 58.63
C ALA A 412 96.02 31.92 59.47
N GLN A 413 95.43 30.84 59.98
CA GLN A 413 94.28 30.88 60.89
C GLN A 413 94.60 30.23 62.24
N THR A 414 93.87 30.67 63.26
CA THR A 414 94.18 30.54 64.70
C THR A 414 93.44 29.40 65.41
N LYS A 415 92.87 28.42 64.69
CA LYS A 415 92.13 27.27 65.25
C LYS A 415 92.63 25.95 64.68
N SER A 416 92.77 24.89 65.50
CA SER A 416 93.21 23.57 65.04
C SER A 416 92.03 22.67 64.65
N LEU A 417 92.26 21.76 63.70
CA LEU A 417 91.23 20.87 63.14
C LEU A 417 90.53 20.01 64.21
N SER A 418 91.20 19.76 65.34
CA SER A 418 90.63 19.07 66.51
C SER A 418 89.32 19.68 67.02
N ASP A 419 89.15 20.99 66.90
CA ASP A 419 87.98 21.72 67.41
C ASP A 419 86.75 21.54 66.51
N TYR A 420 86.96 21.21 65.23
CA TYR A 420 85.91 20.99 64.24
C TYR A 420 85.49 19.51 64.18
N ILE A 421 86.43 18.57 64.33
CA ILE A 421 86.14 17.12 64.25
C ILE A 421 85.25 16.66 65.41
N SER A 422 85.36 17.28 66.58
CA SER A 422 84.56 16.94 67.76
C SER A 422 83.06 17.31 67.63
N ASN A 423 82.69 18.14 66.65
CA ASN A 423 81.32 18.62 66.43
C ASN A 423 80.66 18.12 65.13
N PHE A 424 81.40 17.49 64.21
CA PHE A 424 80.88 17.06 62.90
C PHE A 424 81.28 15.63 62.52
N ASN A 425 80.31 14.86 62.01
CA ASN A 425 80.57 13.55 61.43
C ASN A 425 81.05 13.68 59.98
N ILE A 426 82.37 13.74 59.79
CA ILE A 426 82.98 13.96 58.48
C ILE A 426 83.49 12.63 57.88
N ILE A 427 83.24 12.44 56.58
CA ILE A 427 83.74 11.31 55.80
C ILE A 427 84.61 11.79 54.64
N ILE A 428 85.81 11.21 54.51
CA ILE A 428 86.69 11.44 53.35
C ILE A 428 86.69 10.21 52.45
N ILE A 429 86.36 10.37 51.16
CA ILE A 429 86.34 9.31 50.16
C ILE A 429 87.52 9.50 49.20
N GLY A 430 88.42 8.52 49.15
CA GLY A 430 89.61 8.52 48.28
C GLY A 430 90.94 8.42 49.05
N GLY A 431 92.03 8.78 48.37
CA GLY A 431 93.40 8.81 48.94
C GLY A 431 94.11 7.45 48.96
N ALA A 432 95.45 7.45 48.99
CA ALA A 432 96.24 6.23 49.08
C ALA A 432 96.10 5.56 50.46
N LYS A 433 96.27 4.22 50.53
CA LYS A 433 96.07 3.43 51.76
C LYS A 433 96.94 3.92 52.93
N ASP A 434 98.22 4.20 52.67
CA ASP A 434 99.16 4.65 53.69
C ASP A 434 98.86 6.08 54.17
N TRP A 435 98.39 6.95 53.27
CA TRP A 435 97.94 8.30 53.63
C TRP A 435 96.73 8.25 54.57
N ARG A 436 95.70 7.47 54.23
CA ARG A 436 94.52 7.27 55.10
C ARG A 436 94.88 6.64 56.46
N ARG A 437 95.95 5.84 56.53
CA ARG A 437 96.43 5.26 57.79
C ARG A 437 97.03 6.35 58.68
N ARG A 438 98.00 7.10 58.16
CA ARG A 438 98.65 8.21 58.87
C ARG A 438 97.67 9.31 59.31
N PHE A 439 96.66 9.59 58.47
CA PHE A 439 95.65 10.61 58.78
C PHE A 439 94.73 10.17 59.92
N ARG A 440 94.32 8.89 59.94
CA ARG A 440 93.54 8.32 61.05
C ARG A 440 94.34 8.16 62.35
N GLU A 441 95.65 7.95 62.26
CA GLU A 441 96.53 7.96 63.43
C GLU A 441 96.58 9.35 64.08
N LYS A 442 96.58 10.43 63.29
CA LYS A 442 96.52 11.83 63.78
C LYS A 442 95.10 12.22 64.24
N TYR A 443 94.06 11.74 63.56
CA TYR A 443 92.65 12.05 63.82
C TYR A 443 91.77 10.79 63.81
N PRO A 444 91.66 10.08 64.94
CA PRO A 444 90.95 8.78 65.02
C PRO A 444 89.44 8.88 64.77
N GLU A 445 88.84 10.04 65.01
CA GLU A 445 87.40 10.28 64.93
C GLU A 445 86.90 10.46 63.48
N LEU A 446 87.80 10.76 62.54
CA LEU A 446 87.46 10.94 61.13
C LEU A 446 87.36 9.61 60.39
N ARG A 447 86.25 9.43 59.66
CA ARG A 447 85.99 8.23 58.85
C ARG A 447 86.57 8.42 57.46
N THR A 448 87.24 7.38 56.95
CA THR A 448 87.80 7.39 55.59
C THR A 448 87.35 6.17 54.80
N LEU A 449 87.00 6.37 53.52
CA LEU A 449 86.54 5.35 52.59
C LEU A 449 87.48 5.22 51.39
N HIS A 450 87.53 4.02 50.82
CA HIS A 450 88.38 3.75 49.66
C HIS A 450 87.72 4.18 48.36
N GLY A 451 88.39 5.06 47.59
CA GLY A 451 87.89 5.62 46.34
C GLY A 451 87.76 4.66 45.14
N PHE A 452 88.06 3.37 45.32
CA PHE A 452 87.97 2.33 44.28
C PHE A 452 87.05 1.18 44.69
N SER A 453 85.99 1.47 45.46
CA SER A 453 85.04 0.48 45.96
C SER A 453 83.65 0.68 45.35
N GLU A 454 83.45 0.30 44.09
CA GLU A 454 82.22 0.57 43.32
C GLU A 454 80.94 0.03 44.00
N ASN A 455 81.06 -1.04 44.77
CA ASN A 455 79.97 -1.70 45.49
C ASN A 455 79.87 -1.30 46.97
N PHE A 456 80.44 -0.17 47.40
CA PHE A 456 80.27 0.30 48.77
C PHE A 456 78.79 0.58 49.09
N ASP A 457 78.41 0.34 50.35
CA ASP A 457 77.07 0.62 50.84
C ASP A 457 76.92 2.14 51.09
N THR A 458 75.97 2.77 50.39
CA THR A 458 75.72 4.21 50.48
C THR A 458 75.07 4.60 51.81
N SER A 459 74.54 3.65 52.59
CA SER A 459 74.02 3.89 53.94
C SER A 459 75.06 4.48 54.89
N VAL A 460 76.35 4.24 54.63
CA VAL A 460 77.47 4.78 55.41
C VAL A 460 77.53 6.32 55.34
N LEU A 461 76.94 6.92 54.30
CA LEU A 461 76.84 8.38 54.11
C LEU A 461 75.56 8.98 54.71
N ALA A 462 74.67 8.18 55.30
CA ALA A 462 73.38 8.69 55.78
C ALA A 462 73.50 9.58 57.04
N ASN A 463 74.52 9.33 57.87
CA ASN A 463 74.72 10.03 59.16
C ASN A 463 75.98 10.91 59.15
N CYS A 464 76.42 11.38 57.98
CA CYS A 464 77.53 12.33 57.88
C CYS A 464 77.02 13.74 57.60
N ASP A 465 77.64 14.72 58.26
CA ASP A 465 77.34 16.14 58.09
C ASP A 465 78.07 16.73 56.87
N TYR A 466 79.24 16.16 56.52
CA TYR A 466 80.05 16.61 55.40
C TYR A 466 80.83 15.47 54.74
N VAL A 467 80.84 15.45 53.41
CA VAL A 467 81.61 14.48 52.61
C VAL A 467 82.71 15.17 51.82
N PHE A 468 83.95 14.76 52.01
CA PHE A 468 85.09 15.23 51.22
C PHE A 468 85.52 14.20 50.19
N PHE A 469 85.73 14.65 48.96
CA PHE A 469 86.26 13.82 47.88
C PHE A 469 87.73 14.13 47.65
N TYR A 470 88.56 13.10 47.50
CA TYR A 470 89.93 13.22 47.01
C TYR A 470 90.01 12.70 45.56
N PRO A 471 89.83 13.57 44.54
CA PRO A 471 89.65 13.13 43.15
C PRO A 471 90.89 12.49 42.55
N GLY A 472 92.09 12.87 43.02
CA GLY A 472 93.37 12.34 42.52
C GLY A 472 93.59 10.85 42.79
N PHE A 473 92.75 10.21 43.60
CA PHE A 473 92.85 8.78 43.90
C PHE A 473 91.46 8.15 44.13
N MET A 474 90.63 8.19 43.08
CA MET A 474 89.25 7.67 43.04
C MET A 474 88.81 7.34 41.59
N ASN A 475 87.84 6.42 41.41
CA ASN A 475 87.24 6.16 40.09
C ASN A 475 85.86 6.85 39.90
N HIS A 476 85.49 7.09 38.64
CA HIS A 476 84.25 7.81 38.28
C HIS A 476 82.98 7.08 38.76
N ALA A 477 82.97 5.75 38.76
CA ALA A 477 81.83 4.97 39.20
C ALA A 477 81.51 5.19 40.70
N THR A 478 82.54 5.16 41.56
CA THR A 478 82.40 5.44 43.00
C THR A 478 81.96 6.89 43.23
N TYR A 479 82.48 7.84 42.46
CA TYR A 479 82.09 9.25 42.52
C TYR A 479 80.62 9.47 42.14
N TYR A 480 80.16 8.98 40.98
CA TYR A 480 78.76 9.17 40.56
C TYR A 480 77.77 8.50 41.50
N LYS A 481 78.11 7.33 42.06
CA LYS A 481 77.29 6.63 43.05
C LYS A 481 77.15 7.43 44.34
N ALA A 482 78.25 7.94 44.89
CA ALA A 482 78.23 8.81 46.06
C ALA A 482 77.47 10.12 45.78
N MET A 483 77.72 10.73 44.61
CA MET A 483 77.13 12.01 44.23
C MET A 483 75.62 11.92 43.95
N SER A 484 75.13 10.81 43.40
CA SER A 484 73.70 10.56 43.26
C SER A 484 73.02 10.55 44.63
N PHE A 485 73.61 9.86 45.61
CA PHE A 485 73.07 9.80 46.97
C PHE A 485 73.12 11.17 47.67
N ILE A 486 74.23 11.90 47.52
CA ILE A 486 74.41 13.25 48.08
C ILE A 486 73.37 14.23 47.51
N ARG A 487 73.11 14.20 46.19
CA ARG A 487 72.13 15.07 45.54
C ARG A 487 70.70 14.75 45.96
N THR A 488 70.36 13.46 46.06
CA THR A 488 69.03 13.03 46.49
C THR A 488 68.75 13.40 47.95
N ASN A 489 69.76 13.33 48.83
CA ASN A 489 69.62 13.60 50.27
C ASN A 489 70.12 15.00 50.69
N GLN A 490 70.47 15.86 49.73
CA GLN A 490 70.95 17.24 49.94
C GLN A 490 72.10 17.38 50.96
N LEU A 491 73.06 16.44 50.94
CA LEU A 491 74.22 16.47 51.83
C LEU A 491 75.26 17.49 51.37
N LYS A 492 75.97 18.11 52.33
CA LYS A 492 77.09 19.03 52.01
C LYS A 492 78.34 18.23 51.64
N PHE A 493 79.08 18.72 50.65
CA PHE A 493 80.28 18.05 50.16
C PHE A 493 81.34 19.05 49.69
N GLY A 494 82.61 18.62 49.70
CA GLY A 494 83.76 19.41 49.26
C GLY A 494 84.85 18.55 48.62
N TYR A 495 85.90 19.20 48.13
CA TYR A 495 87.01 18.54 47.45
C TYR A 495 88.35 18.85 48.12
N ILE A 496 89.18 17.83 48.25
CA ILE A 496 90.56 17.93 48.78
C ILE A 496 91.52 17.56 47.65
N GLY A 497 92.54 18.38 47.45
CA GLY A 497 93.47 18.24 46.32
C GLY A 497 94.87 17.75 46.72
N LYS A 498 95.28 17.97 47.97
CA LYS A 498 96.68 17.76 48.40
C LYS A 498 96.86 16.49 49.23
N THR A 499 98.10 16.04 49.38
CA THR A 499 98.46 14.81 50.13
C THR A 499 99.29 15.10 51.38
N ASN A 500 99.78 16.33 51.57
CA ASN A 500 100.45 16.72 52.81
C ASN A 500 99.38 16.91 53.91
N ILE A 501 99.52 16.19 55.03
CA ILE A 501 98.54 16.14 56.11
C ILE A 501 98.23 17.53 56.68
N ASP A 502 99.26 18.37 56.84
CA ASP A 502 99.08 19.70 57.44
C ASP A 502 98.41 20.68 56.45
N LEU A 503 98.63 20.50 55.14
CA LEU A 503 97.93 21.26 54.11
C LEU A 503 96.48 20.77 53.93
N VAL A 504 96.24 19.46 54.03
CA VAL A 504 94.87 18.89 53.96
C VAL A 504 94.04 19.34 55.14
N GLU A 505 94.65 19.45 56.32
CA GLU A 505 94.02 20.05 57.50
C GLU A 505 93.52 21.46 57.22
N LEU A 506 94.35 22.31 56.62
CA LEU A 506 93.95 23.66 56.21
C LEU A 506 92.86 23.65 55.13
N GLU A 507 92.93 22.76 54.13
CA GLU A 507 91.90 22.63 53.08
C GLU A 507 90.54 22.23 53.66
N ILE A 508 90.51 21.30 54.63
CA ILE A 508 89.27 20.88 55.27
C ILE A 508 88.68 22.03 56.09
N ILE A 509 89.49 22.77 56.84
CA ILE A 509 89.02 23.93 57.63
C ILE A 509 88.41 24.98 56.70
N ASP A 510 89.12 25.36 55.63
CA ASP A 510 88.65 26.38 54.67
C ASP A 510 87.32 25.97 54.01
N GLU A 511 87.17 24.71 53.63
CA GLU A 511 85.92 24.22 53.03
C GLU A 511 84.76 24.10 54.04
N LEU A 512 85.04 23.75 55.31
CA LEU A 512 84.01 23.74 56.35
C LEU A 512 83.54 25.17 56.70
N GLU A 513 84.47 26.15 56.74
CA GLU A 513 84.15 27.55 56.99
C GLU A 513 83.36 28.18 55.83
N LYS A 514 83.71 27.86 54.58
CA LYS A 514 82.92 28.27 53.40
C LYS A 514 81.49 27.74 53.40
N GLY A 515 81.25 26.57 54.00
CA GLY A 515 79.94 25.94 54.08
C GLY A 515 79.06 26.40 55.27
N HIS A 516 79.53 27.33 56.10
CA HIS A 516 78.83 27.92 57.26
C HIS A 516 78.45 29.41 57.08
N LEU A 517 78.71 29.97 55.90
CA LEU A 517 78.07 31.18 55.36
C LEU A 517 77.02 30.76 54.33
#